data_AF-A0A5N5QNN2-F1
#
_entry.id   AF-A0A5N5QNN2-F1
#
_cell.length_a   1.000
_cell.length_b   1.000
_cell.length_c   1.000
_cell.angle_alpha   90.00
_cell.angle_beta   90.00
_cell.angle_gamma   90.00
#
_symmetry.space_group_name_H-M   'P 1'
#
loop_
_entity.id
_entity.type
_entity.pdbx_description
1 polymer ?
#
loop_
_entity_poly.entity_id
_entity_poly.type
_entity_poly.pdbx_seq_one_letter_code
_entity_poly.pdbx_strand_id
1 'polypeptide(L)'
;MIKPHAPLIDIDFAELELSLRELPELIFRRRAKKSEVGSSSTSYQDAAPPKSRALYGSITPADVLQRLSDSHHLTLIPPHALLEFHEGTKLRSTGKYEATVTLRNGVKVPLLITIEGDE
;
A
#
# COMPACT_ATOMS: atom_id res chain seq x y z
N MET A 1 27.30 -21.12 26.05
CA MET A 1 27.01 -20.02 25.10
C MET A 1 25.60 -19.55 25.35
N ILE A 2 25.43 -18.37 25.93
CA ILE A 2 24.12 -17.79 26.25
C ILE A 2 23.69 -17.03 24.99
N LYS A 3 22.67 -17.52 24.27
CA LYS A 3 22.07 -16.75 23.17
C LYS A 3 21.42 -15.52 23.78
N PRO A 4 21.67 -14.29 23.27
CA PRO A 4 20.89 -13.15 23.69
C PRO A 4 19.46 -13.38 23.21
N HIS A 5 18.56 -13.67 24.15
CA HIS A 5 17.13 -13.57 23.91
C HIS A 5 16.88 -12.10 23.62
N ALA A 6 16.64 -11.75 22.36
CA ALA A 6 16.13 -10.44 22.02
C ALA A 6 14.88 -10.20 22.88
N PRO A 7 14.70 -9.00 23.46
CA PRO A 7 13.50 -8.72 24.25
C PRO A 7 12.29 -9.05 23.38
N LEU A 8 11.45 -9.96 23.87
CA LEU A 8 10.12 -10.16 23.31
C LEU A 8 9.39 -8.85 23.59
N ILE A 9 9.39 -7.95 22.62
CA ILE A 9 8.46 -6.83 22.62
C ILE A 9 7.10 -7.51 22.58
N ASP A 10 6.38 -7.47 23.71
CA ASP A 10 4.99 -7.92 23.76
C ASP A 10 4.20 -6.98 22.85
N ILE A 11 4.00 -7.42 21.61
CA ILE A 11 3.15 -6.73 20.65
C ILE A 11 1.72 -7.17 20.94
N ASP A 12 0.89 -6.21 21.33
CA ASP A 12 -0.55 -6.43 21.39
C ASP A 12 -1.10 -6.54 19.97
N PHE A 13 -1.24 -7.77 19.49
CA PHE A 13 -1.75 -8.04 18.16
C PHE A 13 -3.23 -7.65 18.00
N ALA A 14 -4.01 -7.58 19.08
CA ALA A 14 -5.42 -7.18 19.01
C ALA A 14 -5.55 -5.67 18.81
N GLU A 15 -4.75 -4.88 19.55
CA GLU A 15 -4.67 -3.43 19.35
C GLU A 15 -4.12 -3.09 17.95
N LEU A 16 -3.10 -3.81 17.51
CA LEU A 16 -2.54 -3.64 16.17
C LEU A 16 -3.55 -3.99 15.07
N GLU A 17 -4.28 -5.10 15.20
CA GLU A 17 -5.33 -5.49 14.27
C GLU A 17 -6.42 -4.42 14.18
N LEU A 18 -6.90 -3.93 15.34
CA LEU A 18 -7.93 -2.90 15.39
C LEU A 18 -7.44 -1.62 14.70
N SER A 19 -6.23 -1.18 15.04
CA SER A 19 -5.61 0.00 14.43
C SER A 19 -5.49 -0.13 12.92
N LEU A 20 -5.12 -1.30 12.41
CA LEU A 20 -5.02 -1.56 10.96
C LEU A 20 -6.38 -1.57 10.27
N ARG A 21 -7.44 -2.06 10.93
CA ARG A 21 -8.80 -2.09 10.37
C ARG A 21 -9.46 -0.71 10.33
N GLU A 22 -9.09 0.17 11.24
CA GLU A 22 -9.58 1.55 11.30
C GLU A 22 -8.82 2.50 10.37
N LEU A 23 -7.79 2.00 9.67
CA LEU A 23 -7.03 2.82 8.74
C LEU A 23 -7.90 3.34 7.59
N PRO A 24 -7.81 4.65 7.28
CA PRO A 24 -8.34 5.16 6.03
C PRO A 24 -7.52 4.63 4.83
N GLU A 25 -8.07 4.83 3.64
CA GLU A 25 -7.36 4.56 2.39
C GLU A 25 -6.00 5.28 2.34
N LEU A 26 -4.94 4.54 2.00
CA LEU A 26 -3.59 5.09 1.90
C LEU A 26 -3.39 5.73 0.53
N ILE A 27 -3.22 7.06 0.50
CA ILE A 27 -3.07 7.81 -0.75
C ILE A 27 -1.60 8.09 -1.05
N PHE A 28 -1.12 7.59 -2.19
CA PHE A 28 0.22 7.84 -2.72
C PHE A 28 0.13 8.74 -3.95
N ARG A 29 0.79 9.90 -3.90
CA ARG A 29 0.94 10.78 -5.06
C ARG A 29 2.28 10.52 -5.71
N ARG A 30 2.27 10.18 -7.00
CA ARG A 30 3.48 9.85 -7.78
C ARG A 30 3.38 10.44 -9.17
N ARG A 31 4.51 10.85 -9.72
CA ARG A 31 4.59 11.28 -11.13
C ARG A 31 4.19 10.15 -12.06
N ALA A 32 3.19 10.40 -12.88
CA ALA A 32 2.67 9.44 -13.84
C ALA A 32 3.05 9.84 -15.27
N LYS A 33 3.47 8.87 -16.09
CA LYS A 33 3.73 9.07 -17.51
C LYS A 33 2.48 9.65 -18.18
N LYS A 34 2.69 10.61 -19.07
CA LYS A 34 1.59 11.14 -19.90
C LYS A 34 0.95 9.96 -20.62
N SER A 35 -0.37 9.83 -20.57
CA SER A 35 -1.07 8.79 -21.32
C SER A 35 -0.70 8.93 -22.79
N GLU A 36 -0.07 7.91 -23.37
CA GLU A 36 0.24 7.84 -24.81
C GLU A 36 -1.01 7.55 -25.66
N VAL A 37 -2.19 8.02 -25.25
CA VAL A 37 -3.37 8.02 -26.11
C VAL A 37 -3.25 9.20 -27.06
N GLY A 38 -2.35 9.08 -28.03
CA GLY A 38 -2.41 9.83 -29.26
C GLY A 38 -3.63 9.38 -30.06
N SER A 39 -4.51 10.34 -30.36
CA SER A 39 -5.47 10.36 -31.46
C SER A 39 -6.49 9.22 -31.55
N SER A 40 -7.67 9.45 -30.96
CA SER A 40 -8.94 9.15 -31.63
C SER A 40 -9.98 10.13 -31.12
N SER A 41 -10.39 11.04 -32.00
CA SER A 41 -11.52 11.95 -31.84
C SER A 41 -12.80 11.14 -31.62
N THR A 42 -13.26 11.01 -30.38
CA THR A 42 -14.67 10.69 -30.13
C THR A 42 -15.13 11.43 -28.88
N SER A 43 -15.92 12.46 -29.11
CA SER A 43 -16.73 13.15 -28.12
C SER A 43 -17.67 12.16 -27.43
N TYR A 44 -17.37 11.76 -26.19
CA TYR A 44 -18.38 11.37 -25.21
C TYR A 44 -17.89 11.82 -23.84
N GLN A 45 -18.57 12.83 -23.30
CA GLN A 45 -18.57 13.14 -21.88
C GLN A 45 -19.26 11.97 -21.19
N ASP A 46 -18.49 11.13 -20.51
CA ASP A 46 -18.97 10.37 -19.35
C ASP A 46 -17.77 10.13 -18.44
N ALA A 47 -17.96 10.35 -17.14
CA ALA A 47 -16.89 10.46 -16.14
C ALA A 47 -16.31 9.07 -15.80
N ALA A 48 -15.60 8.46 -16.74
CA ALA A 48 -14.80 7.26 -16.47
C ALA A 48 -13.56 7.66 -15.64
N PRO A 49 -13.20 6.90 -14.59
CA PRO A 49 -11.98 7.17 -13.84
C PRO A 49 -10.79 7.21 -14.81
N PRO A 50 -9.82 8.12 -14.61
CA PRO A 50 -8.72 8.30 -15.55
C PRO A 50 -8.05 6.95 -15.79
N LYS A 51 -7.96 6.55 -17.07
CA LYS A 51 -7.27 5.32 -17.51
C LYS A 51 -5.97 5.18 -16.72
N SER A 52 -5.76 4.03 -16.05
CA SER A 52 -4.56 3.76 -15.24
C SER A 52 -3.30 4.18 -16.00
N ARG A 53 -2.53 5.12 -15.44
CA ARG A 53 -1.31 5.69 -16.04
C ARG A 53 -0.09 5.03 -15.43
N ALA A 54 0.86 4.61 -16.26
CA ALA A 54 2.13 4.07 -15.77
C ALA A 54 2.92 5.11 -14.97
N LEU A 55 3.56 4.70 -13.87
CA LEU A 55 4.39 5.57 -13.03
C LEU A 55 5.82 5.69 -13.59
N TYR A 56 6.53 6.77 -13.25
CA TYR A 56 7.99 6.89 -13.45
C TYR A 56 8.81 6.05 -12.45
N GLY A 57 8.17 5.18 -11.68
CA GLY A 57 8.77 4.31 -10.67
C GLY A 57 7.78 3.22 -10.25
N SER A 58 7.79 2.85 -8.97
CA SER A 58 6.80 1.94 -8.40
C SER A 58 6.57 2.22 -6.92
N ILE A 59 5.41 1.79 -6.41
CA ILE A 59 5.17 1.64 -4.97
C ILE A 59 5.51 0.20 -4.58
N THR A 60 6.40 0.04 -3.61
CA THR A 60 6.81 -1.24 -3.04
C THR A 60 6.17 -1.45 -1.67
N PRO A 61 6.17 -2.68 -1.11
CA PRO A 61 5.68 -2.90 0.24
C PRO A 61 6.39 -2.00 1.28
N ALA A 62 7.70 -1.78 1.11
CA ALA A 62 8.46 -0.90 1.98
C ALA A 62 7.96 0.55 1.97
N ASP A 63 7.55 1.08 0.81
CA ASP A 63 6.95 2.42 0.73
C ASP A 63 5.64 2.49 1.54
N VAL A 64 4.86 1.41 1.55
CA VAL A 64 3.61 1.33 2.30
C VAL A 64 3.85 1.23 3.79
N LEU A 65 4.81 0.40 4.21
CA LEU A 65 5.21 0.30 5.61
C LEU A 65 5.74 1.62 6.15
N GLN A 66 6.56 2.32 5.35
CA GLN A 66 7.05 3.66 5.70
C GLN A 66 5.88 4.64 5.87
N ARG A 67 4.92 4.65 4.94
CA ARG A 67 3.75 5.54 5.02
C ARG A 67 2.88 5.25 6.24
N LEU A 68 2.69 3.99 6.60
CA LEU A 68 1.97 3.58 7.81
C LEU A 68 2.66 4.10 9.07
N SER A 69 3.98 4.00 9.13
CA SER A 69 4.77 4.53 10.24
C SER A 69 4.66 6.06 10.31
N ASP A 70 4.77 6.75 9.18
CA ASP A 70 4.83 8.21 9.13
C ASP A 70 3.46 8.87 9.37
N SER A 71 2.37 8.28 8.84
CA SER A 71 1.02 8.87 8.90
C SER A 71 0.16 8.34 10.03
N HIS A 72 0.43 7.11 10.50
CA HIS A 72 -0.43 6.43 11.48
C HIS A 72 0.35 5.90 12.70
N HIS A 73 1.66 6.16 12.77
CA HIS A 73 2.53 5.65 13.85
C HIS A 73 2.51 4.12 14.00
N LEU A 74 2.15 3.41 12.93
CA LEU A 74 2.11 1.95 12.90
C LEU A 74 3.39 1.39 12.29
N THR A 75 4.28 0.88 13.13
CA THR A 75 5.52 0.23 12.68
C THR A 75 5.31 -1.28 12.54
N LEU A 76 5.19 -1.74 11.30
CA LEU A 76 5.09 -3.16 10.98
C LEU A 76 6.48 -3.71 10.63
N ILE A 77 7.02 -4.58 11.48
CA ILE A 77 8.38 -5.12 11.32
C ILE A 77 8.31 -6.63 11.09
N PRO A 78 8.94 -7.17 10.03
CA PRO A 78 9.13 -8.62 9.90
C PRO A 78 9.93 -9.19 11.11
N PRO A 79 9.53 -10.32 11.71
CA PRO A 79 8.52 -11.28 11.24
C PRO A 79 7.11 -11.08 11.84
N HIS A 80 6.83 -9.95 12.51
CA HIS A 80 5.58 -9.73 13.23
C HIS A 80 4.41 -9.38 12.30
N ALA A 81 4.71 -8.76 11.16
CA ALA A 81 3.75 -8.44 10.13
C ALA A 81 4.44 -8.51 8.75
N LEU A 82 3.71 -9.02 7.76
CA LEU A 82 4.13 -9.07 6.35
C LEU A 82 3.07 -8.37 5.50
N LEU A 83 3.50 -7.52 4.58
CA LEU A 83 2.61 -6.82 3.65
C LEU A 83 2.79 -7.35 2.23
N GLU A 84 1.68 -7.74 1.61
CA GLU A 84 1.65 -8.34 0.27
C GLU A 84 0.60 -7.63 -0.59
N PHE A 85 0.95 -7.29 -1.84
CA PHE A 85 -0.03 -6.76 -2.79
C PHE A 85 -0.73 -7.89 -3.53
N HIS A 86 -2.02 -7.72 -3.81
CA HIS A 86 -2.78 -8.69 -4.61
C HIS A 86 -2.36 -8.70 -6.09
N GLU A 87 -1.94 -7.55 -6.63
CA GLU A 87 -1.61 -7.39 -8.05
C GLU A 87 -0.12 -7.67 -8.39
N GLY A 88 0.70 -8.09 -7.42
CA GLY A 88 2.10 -8.47 -7.65
C GLY A 88 3.07 -8.02 -6.56
N THR A 89 4.33 -7.81 -6.89
CA THR A 89 5.37 -7.41 -5.91
C THR A 89 5.54 -5.90 -5.77
N LYS A 90 4.97 -5.12 -6.70
CA LYS A 90 5.01 -3.66 -6.71
C LYS A 90 3.92 -3.09 -7.62
N LEU A 91 3.45 -1.90 -7.29
CA LEU A 91 2.42 -1.18 -8.04
C LEU A 91 3.08 -0.19 -8.98
N ARG A 92 2.76 -0.24 -10.27
CA ARG A 92 3.46 0.50 -11.34
C ARG A 92 2.56 1.46 -12.11
N SER A 93 1.30 1.59 -11.71
CA SER A 93 0.38 2.51 -12.35
C SER A 93 -0.49 3.24 -11.31
N THR A 94 -1.23 4.25 -11.75
CA THR A 94 -2.23 4.93 -10.94
C THR A 94 -3.49 4.07 -10.84
N GLY A 95 -4.23 4.17 -9.75
CA GLY A 95 -5.43 3.38 -9.54
C GLY A 95 -5.64 3.02 -8.08
N LYS A 96 -6.64 2.16 -7.85
CA LYS A 96 -6.93 1.57 -6.54
C LYS A 96 -6.37 0.16 -6.48
N TYR A 97 -5.77 -0.18 -5.35
CA TYR A 97 -5.12 -1.46 -5.11
C TYR A 97 -5.48 -1.98 -3.73
N GLU A 98 -5.52 -3.30 -3.61
CA GLU A 98 -5.65 -3.98 -2.33
C GLU A 98 -4.29 -4.58 -1.93
N ALA A 99 -3.97 -4.43 -0.65
CA ALA A 99 -2.87 -5.12 0.01
C ALA A 99 -3.40 -5.91 1.20
N THR A 100 -2.67 -6.93 1.63
CA THR A 100 -2.97 -7.66 2.86
C THR A 100 -1.79 -7.57 3.80
N VAL A 101 -2.06 -7.20 5.05
CA VAL A 101 -1.13 -7.36 6.16
C VAL A 101 -1.43 -8.68 6.84
N THR A 102 -0.49 -9.62 6.79
CA THR A 102 -0.54 -10.86 7.56
C THR A 102 0.25 -10.67 8.84
N LEU A 103 -0.44 -10.66 9.97
CA LEU A 103 0.15 -10.62 11.31
C LEU A 103 0.68 -12.01 11.70
N ARG A 104 1.68 -12.06 12.58
CA ARG A 104 2.31 -13.31 13.03
C ARG A 104 1.35 -14.28 13.72
N ASN A 105 0.26 -13.79 14.30
CA ASN A 105 -0.81 -14.61 14.88
C ASN A 105 -1.74 -15.23 13.80
N GLY A 106 -1.47 -15.02 12.51
CA GLY A 106 -2.24 -15.54 11.38
C GLY A 106 -3.39 -14.65 10.92
N VAL A 107 -3.67 -13.55 11.62
CA VAL A 107 -4.70 -12.59 11.23
C VAL A 107 -4.28 -11.90 9.93
N LYS A 108 -5.24 -11.75 9.01
CA LYS A 108 -5.07 -11.05 7.75
C LYS A 108 -5.95 -9.81 7.74
N VAL A 109 -5.33 -8.64 7.57
CA VAL A 109 -6.03 -7.35 7.52
C VAL A 109 -5.88 -6.75 6.13
N PRO A 110 -6.98 -6.53 5.38
CA PRO A 110 -6.92 -5.87 4.10
C PRO A 110 -6.61 -4.37 4.27
N LEU A 111 -5.84 -3.81 3.36
CA LEU A 111 -5.56 -2.38 3.25
C LEU A 111 -5.93 -1.89 1.86
N LEU A 112 -6.54 -0.71 1.80
CA LEU A 112 -6.85 -0.03 0.55
C LEU A 112 -5.78 1.01 0.25
N ILE A 113 -5.28 0.99 -0.98
CA ILE A 113 -4.23 1.89 -1.47
C ILE A 113 -4.74 2.59 -2.74
N THR A 114 -4.70 3.91 -2.76
CA THR A 114 -4.92 4.70 -3.98
C THR A 114 -3.62 5.36 -4.42
N ILE A 115 -3.28 5.20 -5.70
CA ILE A 115 -2.16 5.89 -6.33
C ILE A 115 -2.71 6.94 -7.29
N GLU A 116 -2.44 8.21 -6.97
CA GLU A 116 -2.77 9.38 -7.78
C GLU A 116 -1.57 9.79 -8.62
N GLY A 117 -1.84 10.22 -9.86
CA GLY A 117 -0.83 10.73 -10.77
C GLY A 117 -0.64 12.23 -10.59
N ASP A 118 0.54 12.66 -10.16
CA ASP A 118 0.95 14.07 -10.24
C ASP A 118 1.43 14.38 -11.67
N GLU A 119 1.11 15.59 -12.15
CA GLU A 119 1.55 16.13 -13.44
C GLU A 119 2.99 16.63 -13.43
#